data_AF-A0A8S9YHJ8-F1
#
_entry.id   AF-A0A8S9YHJ8-F1
#
_cell.length_a   1.000
_cell.length_b   1.000
_cell.length_c   1.000
_cell.angle_alpha   90.00
_cell.angle_beta   90.00
_cell.angle_gamma   90.00
#
_symmetry.space_group_name_H-M   'P 1'
#
loop_
_entity.id
_entity.type
_entity.pdbx_description
1 polymer ?
#
loop_
_entity_poly.entity_id
_entity_poly.type
_entity_poly.pdbx_seq_one_letter_code
_entity_poly.pdbx_strand_id
1 'polypeptide(L)'
;MDVKTCLCKLLIEHSVQKILNRAGQRALVVVDYSSPNVAKPFHLGHFRATVTGNFIRNMNEAAGHRVISVNYLGDWGTQFDLLAEGWKIYGNEEELVTDPVRHLNKIYVQMNTERGKRPLSVTSSDVVPSASTAPVINLSDFSLWKRFRQLTMEHLKKTYARMNVQFTTFEYESDYVQPAYLVVQRLLDSNIAIRDK
;
A
#
# COMPACT_ATOMS: atom_id res chain seq x y z
N MET A 1 -42.52 14.67 -10.50
CA MET A 1 -41.29 14.92 -11.29
C MET A 1 -40.34 13.79 -10.96
N ASP A 2 -40.01 12.94 -11.92
CA ASP A 2 -39.16 11.77 -11.65
C ASP A 2 -37.68 12.18 -11.44
N VAL A 3 -36.91 11.32 -10.80
CA VAL A 3 -35.50 11.56 -10.45
C VAL A 3 -34.65 11.86 -11.68
N LYS A 4 -34.89 11.19 -12.80
CA LYS A 4 -34.17 11.39 -14.07
C LYS A 4 -34.48 12.78 -14.62
N THR A 5 -35.75 13.20 -14.63
CA THR A 5 -36.16 14.54 -15.06
C THR A 5 -35.52 15.64 -14.20
N CYS A 6 -35.47 15.45 -12.88
CA CYS A 6 -34.82 16.40 -11.96
C CYS A 6 -33.30 16.46 -12.17
N LEU A 7 -32.64 15.32 -12.32
CA LEU A 7 -31.20 15.23 -12.55
C LEU A 7 -30.80 15.84 -13.90
N CYS A 8 -31.54 15.55 -14.98
CA CYS A 8 -31.33 16.15 -16.30
C CYS A 8 -31.45 17.68 -16.22
N LYS A 9 -32.48 18.20 -15.55
CA LYS A 9 -32.69 19.64 -15.40
C LYS A 9 -31.54 20.31 -14.62
N LEU A 10 -31.10 19.70 -13.52
CA LEU A 10 -29.93 20.15 -12.76
C LEU A 10 -28.65 20.21 -13.60
N LEU A 11 -28.38 19.19 -14.41
CA LEU A 11 -27.17 19.10 -15.25
C LEU A 11 -27.23 20.02 -16.49
N ILE A 12 -28.43 20.36 -16.97
CA ILE A 12 -28.62 21.31 -18.08
C ILE A 12 -28.47 22.76 -17.58
N GLU A 13 -29.03 23.07 -16.42
CA GLU A 13 -29.07 24.44 -15.88
C GLU A 13 -27.76 24.83 -15.15
N HIS A 14 -27.00 23.85 -14.66
CA HIS A 14 -25.78 24.06 -13.91
C HIS A 14 -24.66 23.12 -14.36
N SER A 15 -23.44 23.66 -14.47
CA SER A 15 -22.26 22.80 -14.65
C SER A 15 -22.10 21.88 -13.45
N VAL A 16 -21.61 20.65 -13.68
CA VAL A 16 -21.29 19.68 -12.62
C VAL A 16 -20.45 20.33 -11.53
N GLN A 17 -19.51 21.19 -11.92
CA GLN A 17 -18.67 21.93 -11.00
C GLN A 17 -19.45 22.88 -10.09
N LYS A 18 -20.47 23.58 -10.59
CA LYS A 18 -21.34 24.46 -9.79
C LYS A 18 -22.24 23.66 -8.84
N ILE A 19 -22.63 22.44 -9.24
CA ILE A 19 -23.41 21.53 -8.39
C ILE A 19 -22.55 21.01 -7.24
N LEU A 20 -21.32 20.58 -7.54
CA LEU A 20 -20.41 19.95 -6.58
C LEU A 20 -19.62 20.94 -5.71
N ASN A 21 -19.31 22.13 -6.24
CA ASN A 21 -18.54 23.16 -5.54
C ASN A 21 -19.33 24.46 -5.39
N ARG A 22 -20.38 24.42 -4.57
CA ARG A 22 -21.27 25.56 -4.32
C ARG A 22 -20.57 26.76 -3.68
N ALA A 23 -19.52 26.54 -2.90
CA ALA A 23 -18.76 27.60 -2.24
C ALA A 23 -17.74 28.27 -3.17
N GLY A 24 -17.45 27.68 -4.34
CA GLY A 24 -16.49 28.21 -5.32
C GLY A 24 -15.02 28.15 -4.89
N GLN A 25 -14.72 27.56 -3.73
CA GLN A 25 -13.36 27.49 -3.21
C GLN A 25 -12.64 26.26 -3.76
N ARG A 26 -11.43 26.47 -4.32
CA ARG A 26 -10.55 25.39 -4.74
C ARG A 26 -9.68 24.96 -3.56
N ALA A 27 -9.44 23.66 -3.44
CA ALA A 27 -8.63 23.07 -2.39
C ALA A 27 -7.64 22.08 -3.00
N LEU A 28 -6.57 21.80 -2.27
CA LEU A 28 -5.70 20.66 -2.52
C LEU A 28 -6.21 19.48 -1.71
N VAL A 29 -6.56 18.38 -2.37
CA VAL A 29 -7.08 17.16 -1.74
C VAL A 29 -6.11 16.03 -2.01
N VAL A 30 -5.66 15.35 -0.95
CA VAL A 30 -4.86 14.14 -1.06
C VAL A 30 -5.77 12.94 -0.81
N VAL A 31 -5.76 11.96 -1.71
CA VAL A 31 -6.54 10.73 -1.56
C VAL A 31 -5.57 9.56 -1.67
N ASP A 32 -5.32 8.90 -0.54
CA ASP A 32 -4.60 7.63 -0.50
C ASP A 32 -5.60 6.47 -0.60
N TYR A 33 -5.37 5.57 -1.55
CA TYR A 33 -6.27 4.44 -1.78
C TYR A 33 -5.58 3.27 -2.49
N SER A 34 -6.26 2.11 -2.45
CA SER A 34 -5.74 0.81 -2.86
C SER A 34 -4.70 0.23 -1.91
N SER A 35 -3.53 0.86 -1.84
CA SER A 35 -2.47 0.66 -0.84
C SER A 35 -2.20 -0.82 -0.49
N PRO A 36 -2.01 -1.73 -1.47
CA PRO A 36 -1.77 -3.14 -1.20
C PRO A 36 -0.36 -3.37 -0.64
N ASN A 37 -0.19 -4.52 0.01
CA ASN A 37 1.14 -5.03 0.34
C ASN A 37 1.82 -5.63 -0.90
N VAL A 38 3.10 -5.34 -1.07
CA VAL A 38 3.96 -6.00 -2.07
C VAL A 38 3.99 -7.51 -1.81
N ALA A 39 4.12 -8.30 -2.88
CA ALA A 39 4.15 -9.76 -2.82
C ALA A 39 2.88 -10.45 -2.28
N LYS A 40 1.79 -9.71 -2.03
CA LYS A 40 0.47 -10.28 -1.69
C LYS A 40 -0.50 -10.17 -2.86
N PRO A 41 -1.38 -11.17 -3.07
CA PRO A 41 -2.38 -11.12 -4.12
C PRO A 41 -3.36 -9.95 -3.96
N PHE A 42 -3.71 -9.33 -5.08
CA PHE A 42 -4.77 -8.33 -5.12
C PHE A 42 -6.14 -9.02 -4.99
N HIS A 43 -6.81 -8.84 -3.85
CA HIS A 43 -8.11 -9.46 -3.52
C HIS A 43 -9.24 -8.43 -3.43
N LEU A 44 -10.47 -8.90 -3.15
CA LEU A 44 -11.67 -8.07 -3.10
C LEU A 44 -11.58 -6.88 -2.12
N GLY A 45 -10.89 -7.06 -0.99
CA GLY A 45 -10.58 -5.96 -0.06
C GLY A 45 -9.84 -4.79 -0.73
N HIS A 46 -8.73 -5.06 -1.44
CA HIS A 46 -8.00 -4.05 -2.21
C HIS A 46 -8.86 -3.48 -3.34
N PHE A 47 -9.65 -4.30 -4.02
CA PHE A 47 -10.57 -3.84 -5.06
C PHE A 47 -11.53 -2.78 -4.54
N ARG A 48 -12.20 -3.03 -3.40
CA ARG A 48 -13.14 -2.09 -2.78
C ARG A 48 -12.47 -0.74 -2.48
N ALA A 49 -11.32 -0.77 -1.80
CA ALA A 49 -10.56 0.45 -1.51
C ALA A 49 -10.16 1.18 -2.80
N THR A 50 -9.81 0.43 -3.85
CA THR A 50 -9.40 0.98 -5.13
C THR A 50 -10.53 1.75 -5.83
N VAL A 51 -11.69 1.10 -6.01
CA VAL A 51 -12.81 1.71 -6.73
C VAL A 51 -13.44 2.86 -5.95
N THR A 52 -13.57 2.73 -4.63
CA THR A 52 -14.10 3.80 -3.78
C THR A 52 -13.16 5.00 -3.76
N GLY A 53 -11.85 4.79 -3.62
CA GLY A 53 -10.87 5.87 -3.66
C GLY A 53 -10.83 6.58 -5.02
N ASN A 54 -10.85 5.83 -6.12
CA ASN A 54 -10.90 6.41 -7.46
C ASN A 54 -12.17 7.24 -7.68
N PHE A 55 -13.33 6.77 -7.18
CA PHE A 55 -14.57 7.53 -7.21
C PHE A 55 -14.46 8.85 -6.44
N ILE A 56 -13.91 8.83 -5.21
CA ILE A 56 -13.70 10.03 -4.40
C ILE A 56 -12.74 11.01 -5.11
N ARG A 57 -11.66 10.51 -5.70
CA ARG A 57 -10.72 11.31 -6.50
C ARG A 57 -11.45 12.00 -7.66
N ASN A 58 -12.23 11.25 -8.44
CA ASN A 58 -12.96 11.78 -9.60
C ASN A 58 -14.01 12.81 -9.20
N MET A 59 -14.71 12.60 -8.08
CA MET A 59 -15.66 13.59 -7.56
C MET A 59 -14.98 14.90 -7.17
N ASN A 60 -13.84 14.84 -6.50
CA ASN A 60 -13.11 16.04 -6.09
C ASN A 60 -12.55 16.81 -7.30
N GLU A 61 -12.06 16.11 -8.33
CA GLU A 61 -11.64 16.75 -9.56
C GLU A 61 -12.82 17.39 -10.32
N ALA A 62 -13.97 16.70 -10.38
CA ALA A 62 -15.18 17.25 -10.98
C ALA A 62 -15.71 18.49 -10.21
N ALA A 63 -15.46 18.57 -8.90
CA ALA A 63 -15.71 19.76 -8.08
C ALA A 63 -14.68 20.88 -8.30
N GLY A 64 -13.63 20.64 -9.09
CA GLY A 64 -12.59 21.62 -9.41
C GLY A 64 -11.49 21.75 -8.37
N HIS A 65 -11.36 20.78 -7.46
CA HIS A 65 -10.21 20.70 -6.57
C HIS A 65 -8.98 20.18 -7.33
N ARG A 66 -7.79 20.57 -6.87
CA ARG A 66 -6.56 19.90 -7.27
C ARG A 66 -6.44 18.64 -6.44
N VAL A 67 -6.40 17.47 -7.08
CA VAL A 67 -6.30 16.20 -6.37
C VAL A 67 -4.93 15.57 -6.59
N ILE A 68 -4.32 15.06 -5.52
CA ILE A 68 -3.15 14.19 -5.56
C ILE A 68 -3.61 12.80 -5.13
N SER A 69 -3.67 11.86 -6.07
CA SER A 69 -3.93 10.46 -5.79
C SER A 69 -2.64 9.74 -5.42
N VAL A 70 -2.62 9.15 -4.24
CA VAL A 70 -1.49 8.40 -3.69
C VAL A 70 -1.87 6.93 -3.63
N ASN A 71 -0.91 6.06 -3.96
CA ASN A 71 -0.97 4.64 -3.63
C ASN A 71 0.19 4.36 -2.69
N TYR A 72 -0.09 4.27 -1.39
CA TYR A 72 0.91 4.04 -0.35
C TYR A 72 1.12 2.54 -0.14
N LEU A 73 2.18 1.99 -0.71
CA LEU A 73 2.39 0.55 -0.80
C LEU A 73 3.09 0.01 0.45
N GLY A 74 2.53 -1.08 0.97
CA GLY A 74 3.15 -1.84 2.06
C GLY A 74 4.31 -2.68 1.53
N ASP A 75 5.51 -2.11 1.52
CA ASP A 75 6.72 -2.77 1.03
C ASP A 75 7.78 -3.00 2.11
N TRP A 76 7.47 -2.69 3.37
CA TRP A 76 8.38 -2.82 4.50
C TRP A 76 7.80 -3.72 5.61
N GLY A 77 8.67 -4.34 6.41
CA GLY A 77 8.30 -5.17 7.56
C GLY A 77 8.69 -6.66 7.47
N THR A 78 8.37 -7.42 8.52
CA THR A 78 8.82 -8.82 8.73
C THR A 78 8.38 -9.80 7.63
N GLN A 79 7.34 -9.44 6.88
CA GLN A 79 6.90 -10.16 5.69
C GLN A 79 7.99 -10.24 4.61
N PHE A 80 8.85 -9.22 4.52
CA PHE A 80 9.97 -9.23 3.59
C PHE A 80 11.08 -10.19 4.03
N ASP A 81 11.43 -10.21 5.33
CA ASP A 81 12.45 -11.12 5.85
C ASP A 81 12.08 -12.59 5.60
N LEU A 82 10.79 -12.91 5.78
CA LEU A 82 10.21 -14.20 5.43
C LEU A 82 10.37 -14.56 3.96
N LEU A 83 10.13 -13.60 3.06
CA LEU A 83 10.27 -13.79 1.63
C LEU A 83 11.74 -13.96 1.21
N ALA A 84 12.65 -13.20 1.81
CA ALA A 84 14.09 -13.32 1.54
C ALA A 84 14.66 -14.67 2.02
N GLU A 85 14.25 -15.14 3.19
CA GLU A 85 14.59 -16.47 3.72
C GLU A 85 13.99 -17.58 2.83
N GLY A 86 12.69 -17.48 2.53
CA GLY A 86 11.98 -18.48 1.72
C GLY A 86 12.46 -18.53 0.27
N TRP A 87 12.92 -17.42 -0.31
CA TRP A 87 13.48 -17.39 -1.65
C TRP A 87 14.73 -18.27 -1.79
N LYS A 88 15.54 -18.39 -0.73
CA LYS A 88 16.75 -19.23 -0.75
C LYS A 88 16.43 -20.72 -0.87
N ILE A 89 15.21 -21.13 -0.50
CA ILE A 89 14.76 -22.52 -0.43
C ILE A 89 13.81 -22.86 -1.59
N TYR A 90 12.85 -21.97 -1.86
CA TYR A 90 11.72 -22.17 -2.78
C TYR A 90 11.74 -21.22 -3.98
N GLY A 91 12.75 -20.34 -4.07
CA GLY A 91 12.88 -19.38 -5.16
C GLY A 91 13.00 -20.08 -6.51
N ASN A 92 12.32 -19.51 -7.50
CA ASN A 92 12.35 -19.98 -8.88
C ASN A 92 12.20 -18.76 -9.78
N GLU A 93 13.22 -18.53 -10.61
CA GLU A 93 13.31 -17.33 -11.43
C GLU A 93 12.28 -17.31 -12.57
N GLU A 94 11.98 -18.48 -13.16
CA GLU A 94 10.99 -18.60 -14.23
C GLU A 94 9.57 -18.34 -13.71
N GLU A 95 9.23 -18.88 -12.52
CA GLU A 95 7.96 -18.62 -11.85
C GLU A 95 7.84 -17.14 -11.44
N LEU A 96 8.94 -16.52 -10.99
CA LEU A 96 8.96 -15.10 -10.60
C LEU A 96 8.69 -14.16 -11.77
N VAL A 97 9.23 -14.46 -12.97
CA VAL A 97 8.96 -13.66 -14.17
C VAL A 97 7.54 -13.89 -14.69
N THR A 98 7.04 -15.12 -14.60
CA THR A 98 5.73 -15.51 -15.16
C THR A 98 4.57 -14.98 -14.32
N ASP A 99 4.59 -15.20 -13.00
CA ASP A 99 3.54 -14.74 -12.08
C ASP A 99 4.17 -14.38 -10.71
N PRO A 100 4.79 -13.19 -10.61
CA PRO A 100 5.57 -12.81 -9.43
C PRO A 100 4.73 -12.82 -8.16
N VAL A 101 3.50 -12.30 -8.24
CA VAL A 101 2.63 -12.16 -7.07
C VAL A 101 2.19 -13.53 -6.56
N ARG A 102 1.85 -14.45 -7.45
CA ARG A 102 1.45 -15.80 -7.05
C ARG A 102 2.63 -16.58 -6.47
N HIS A 103 3.80 -16.51 -7.11
CA HIS A 103 4.98 -17.23 -6.64
C HIS A 103 5.44 -16.74 -5.27
N LEU A 104 5.59 -15.42 -5.12
CA LEU A 104 6.00 -14.83 -3.83
C LEU A 104 5.00 -15.14 -2.72
N ASN A 105 3.70 -15.10 -3.00
CA ASN A 105 2.69 -15.50 -2.03
C ASN A 105 2.79 -16.98 -1.63
N LYS A 106 3.09 -17.88 -2.58
CA LYS A 106 3.31 -19.31 -2.30
C LYS A 106 4.48 -19.50 -1.33
N ILE A 107 5.60 -18.82 -1.59
CA ILE A 107 6.77 -18.82 -0.70
C ILE A 107 6.39 -18.30 0.70
N TYR A 108 5.70 -17.16 0.77
CA TYR A 108 5.27 -16.56 2.03
C TYR A 108 4.38 -17.49 2.87
N VAL A 109 3.36 -18.11 2.25
CA VAL A 109 2.45 -19.04 2.93
C VAL A 109 3.20 -20.27 3.43
N GLN A 110 4.12 -20.81 2.63
CA GLN A 110 4.93 -21.95 3.02
C GLN A 110 5.82 -21.65 4.21
N MET A 111 6.56 -20.53 4.17
CA MET A 111 7.42 -20.09 5.27
C MET A 111 6.65 -19.84 6.57
N ASN A 112 5.48 -19.20 6.49
CA ASN A 112 4.63 -19.01 7.67
C ASN A 112 4.12 -20.32 8.26
N THR A 113 3.75 -21.27 7.39
CA THR A 113 3.30 -22.60 7.82
C THR A 113 4.42 -23.35 8.55
N GLU A 114 5.65 -23.28 8.04
CA GLU A 114 6.82 -23.92 8.65
C GLU A 114 7.21 -23.26 9.97
N ARG A 115 7.17 -21.92 10.06
CA ARG A 115 7.36 -21.21 11.33
C ARG A 115 6.34 -21.63 12.38
N GLY A 116 5.07 -21.79 12.00
CA GLY A 116 4.00 -22.23 12.90
C GLY A 116 4.12 -23.70 13.37
N LYS A 117 4.88 -24.53 12.65
CA LYS A 117 5.12 -25.95 13.01
C LYS A 117 6.33 -26.16 13.92
N ARG A 118 7.23 -25.17 14.06
CA ARG A 118 8.34 -25.26 15.00
C ARG A 118 7.77 -25.25 16.42
N PRO A 119 8.10 -26.24 17.29
CA PRO A 119 7.65 -26.20 18.67
C PRO A 119 8.12 -24.89 19.30
N LEU A 120 7.28 -24.30 20.15
CA LEU A 120 7.62 -23.19 21.05
C LEU A 120 8.65 -23.66 22.09
N SER A 121 9.80 -24.17 21.67
CA SER A 121 10.90 -24.55 22.56
C SER A 121 11.82 -23.35 22.73
N VAL A 122 11.70 -22.75 23.91
CA VAL A 122 12.70 -22.00 24.68
C VAL A 122 14.12 -22.06 24.11
N THR A 123 14.43 -21.14 23.21
CA THR A 123 15.68 -20.37 23.25
C THR A 123 15.29 -18.90 23.22
N SER A 124 15.27 -18.32 24.41
CA SER A 124 15.07 -16.90 24.68
C SER A 124 16.24 -16.08 24.12
N SER A 125 16.28 -15.89 22.80
CA SER A 125 17.12 -14.86 22.17
C SER A 125 16.67 -14.39 20.79
N ASP A 126 15.92 -15.14 19.98
CA ASP A 126 15.80 -14.77 18.57
C ASP A 126 14.35 -14.64 18.07
N VAL A 127 13.99 -13.39 17.75
CA VAL A 127 12.78 -12.92 17.07
C VAL A 127 11.52 -12.79 17.93
N VAL A 128 11.65 -12.12 19.08
CA VAL A 128 10.69 -11.05 19.35
C VAL A 128 10.96 -9.98 18.29
N PRO A 129 9.97 -9.45 17.53
CA PRO A 129 10.18 -8.21 16.81
C PRO A 129 10.39 -7.14 17.87
N SER A 130 11.63 -7.00 18.33
CA SER A 130 12.02 -5.92 19.23
C SER A 130 11.70 -4.65 18.48
N ALA A 131 10.85 -3.81 19.07
CA ALA A 131 10.50 -2.49 18.57
C ALA A 131 11.72 -1.53 18.46
N SER A 132 12.96 -2.04 18.59
CA SER A 132 14.21 -1.29 18.66
C SER A 132 15.27 -1.68 17.62
N THR A 133 15.01 -2.65 16.73
CA THR A 133 15.92 -2.95 15.61
C THR A 133 15.13 -2.96 14.31
N ALA A 134 15.28 -1.90 13.51
CA ALA A 134 14.93 -1.95 12.10
C ALA A 134 15.50 -3.24 11.50
N PRO A 135 14.76 -3.94 10.62
CA PRO A 135 15.28 -5.17 9.99
C PRO A 135 16.63 -4.85 9.35
N VAL A 136 17.68 -5.53 9.80
CA VAL A 136 19.02 -5.42 9.22
C VAL A 136 18.96 -6.16 7.90
N ILE A 137 18.55 -5.45 6.84
CA ILE A 137 18.52 -6.02 5.50
C ILE A 137 19.98 -6.16 5.03
N ASN A 138 20.45 -7.40 4.88
CA ASN A 138 21.73 -7.67 4.23
C ASN A 138 21.70 -7.15 2.78
N LEU A 139 22.82 -6.67 2.24
CA LEU A 139 22.91 -6.05 0.92
C LEU A 139 22.35 -6.93 -0.21
N SER A 140 22.52 -8.26 -0.11
CA SER A 140 21.95 -9.23 -1.05
C SER A 140 20.43 -9.35 -0.96
N ASP A 141 19.87 -9.23 0.25
CA ASP A 141 18.44 -9.30 0.48
C ASP A 141 17.78 -7.98 -0.01
N PHE A 142 18.51 -6.86 0.03
CA PHE A 142 18.01 -5.57 -0.46
C PHE A 142 17.85 -5.50 -1.99
N SER A 143 18.73 -6.15 -2.76
CA SER A 143 18.57 -6.19 -4.23
C SER A 143 17.38 -7.06 -4.63
N LEU A 144 17.17 -8.17 -3.92
CA LEU A 144 16.03 -9.06 -4.10
C LEU A 144 14.71 -8.35 -3.75
N TRP A 145 14.68 -7.60 -2.65
CA TRP A 145 13.56 -6.74 -2.27
C TRP A 145 13.16 -5.78 -3.38
N LYS A 146 14.13 -5.02 -3.91
CA LYS A 146 13.89 -4.08 -5.01
C LYS A 146 13.27 -4.77 -6.22
N ARG A 147 13.74 -5.98 -6.52
CA ARG A 147 13.22 -6.79 -7.62
C ARG A 147 11.77 -7.24 -7.37
N PHE A 148 11.45 -7.75 -6.18
CA PHE A 148 10.08 -8.14 -5.82
C PHE A 148 9.12 -6.96 -5.87
N ARG A 149 9.57 -5.80 -5.36
CA ARG A 149 8.84 -4.54 -5.44
C ARG A 149 8.56 -4.15 -6.89
N GLN A 150 9.59 -4.13 -7.74
CA GLN A 150 9.44 -3.77 -9.15
C GLN A 150 8.44 -4.68 -9.88
N LEU A 151 8.60 -6.00 -9.76
CA LEU A 151 7.72 -6.96 -10.44
C LEU A 151 6.28 -6.90 -9.94
N THR A 152 6.08 -6.75 -8.64
CA THR A 152 4.75 -6.54 -8.06
C THR A 152 4.13 -5.25 -8.59
N MET A 153 4.92 -4.18 -8.71
CA MET A 153 4.45 -2.91 -9.23
C MET A 153 4.05 -2.95 -10.70
N GLU A 154 4.80 -3.66 -11.53
CA GLU A 154 4.44 -3.88 -12.93
C GLU A 154 3.14 -4.66 -13.05
N HIS A 155 2.93 -5.67 -12.20
CA HIS A 155 1.68 -6.42 -12.13
C HIS A 155 0.51 -5.54 -11.67
N LEU A 156 0.67 -4.79 -10.59
CA LEU A 156 -0.37 -3.89 -10.05
C LEU A 156 -0.76 -2.80 -11.05
N LYS A 157 0.20 -2.20 -11.76
CA LYS A 157 -0.08 -1.20 -12.81
C LYS A 157 -0.98 -1.76 -13.92
N LYS A 158 -0.78 -3.01 -14.34
CA LYS A 158 -1.67 -3.69 -15.30
C LYS A 158 -3.08 -3.85 -14.71
N THR A 159 -3.18 -4.24 -13.44
CA THR A 159 -4.47 -4.37 -12.74
C THR A 159 -5.21 -3.04 -12.62
N TYR A 160 -4.52 -1.95 -12.27
CA TYR A 160 -5.10 -0.61 -12.21
C TYR A 160 -5.53 -0.09 -13.56
N ALA A 161 -4.73 -0.31 -14.61
CA ALA A 161 -5.09 0.07 -15.97
C ALA A 161 -6.40 -0.60 -16.43
N ARG A 162 -6.60 -1.88 -16.10
CA ARG A 162 -7.85 -2.61 -16.40
C ARG A 162 -9.08 -2.02 -15.70
N MET A 163 -8.90 -1.35 -14.57
CA MET A 163 -9.97 -0.69 -13.82
C MET A 163 -10.13 0.80 -14.17
N ASN A 164 -9.35 1.32 -15.14
CA ASN A 164 -9.26 2.74 -15.45
C ASN A 164 -8.94 3.61 -14.21
N VAL A 165 -7.99 3.12 -13.40
CA VAL A 165 -7.52 3.78 -12.18
C VAL A 165 -6.13 4.34 -12.44
N GLN A 166 -5.91 5.59 -12.03
CA GLN A 166 -4.64 6.29 -12.17
C GLN A 166 -4.25 7.00 -10.86
N PHE A 167 -2.96 6.97 -10.58
CA PHE A 167 -2.36 7.62 -9.41
C PHE A 167 -1.44 8.75 -9.84
N THR A 168 -1.42 9.83 -9.07
CA THR A 168 -0.43 10.91 -9.21
C THR A 168 0.95 10.42 -8.79
N THR A 169 1.02 9.67 -7.69
CA THR A 169 2.28 9.12 -7.17
C THR A 169 2.07 7.74 -6.55
N PHE A 170 3.14 6.96 -6.57
CA PHE A 170 3.26 5.71 -5.81
C PHE A 170 4.32 5.93 -4.75
N GLU A 171 3.91 5.79 -3.50
CA GLU A 171 4.75 5.99 -2.33
C GLU A 171 4.91 4.65 -1.61
N TYR A 172 5.97 4.48 -0.83
CA TYR A 172 6.33 3.20 -0.24
C TYR A 172 6.62 3.36 1.25
N GLU A 173 6.16 2.42 2.10
CA GLU A 173 6.46 2.44 3.54
C GLU A 173 7.96 2.56 3.83
N SER A 174 8.78 1.87 3.02
CA SER A 174 10.24 1.89 3.11
C SER A 174 10.86 3.28 2.98
N ASP A 175 10.24 4.19 2.23
CA ASP A 175 10.75 5.56 2.03
C ASP A 175 10.59 6.43 3.29
N TYR A 176 9.73 6.02 4.24
CA TYR A 176 9.39 6.80 5.43
C TYR A 176 9.93 6.24 6.74
N VAL A 177 10.73 5.17 6.70
CA VAL A 177 11.32 4.56 7.92
C VAL A 177 12.18 5.58 8.70
N GLN A 178 13.07 6.29 8.02
CA GLN A 178 13.91 7.32 8.66
C GLN A 178 13.09 8.53 9.16
N PRO A 179 12.22 9.14 8.34
CA PRO A 179 11.28 10.17 8.81
C PRO A 179 10.44 9.76 10.03
N ALA A 180 10.01 8.50 10.10
CA ALA A 180 9.21 8.00 11.22
C ALA A 180 9.99 8.05 12.55
N TYR A 181 11.27 7.73 12.57
CA TYR A 181 12.10 7.88 13.78
C TYR A 181 12.20 9.33 14.25
N LEU A 182 12.26 10.30 13.33
CA LEU A 182 12.24 11.72 13.68
C LEU A 182 10.88 12.14 14.27
N VAL A 183 9.77 11.55 13.79
CA VAL A 183 8.45 11.76 14.39
C VAL A 183 8.42 11.20 15.81
N VAL A 184 8.91 9.97 16.02
CA VAL A 184 8.98 9.35 17.36
C VAL A 184 9.78 10.24 18.32
N GLN A 185 10.94 10.74 17.89
CA GLN A 185 11.74 11.63 18.73
C GLN A 185 10.98 12.91 19.09
N ARG A 186 10.31 13.56 18.12
CA ARG A 186 9.47 14.73 18.39
C ARG A 186 8.33 14.45 19.36
N LEU A 187 7.72 13.28 19.27
CA LEU A 187 6.64 12.87 20.19
C LEU A 187 7.16 12.66 21.61
N LEU A 188 8.36 12.09 21.77
CA LEU A 188 9.04 11.98 23.07
C LEU A 188 9.40 13.37 23.62
N ASP A 189 10.00 14.23 22.81
CA ASP A 189 10.41 15.59 23.21
C ASP A 189 9.21 16.46 23.60
N SER A 190 8.05 16.23 22.96
CA SER A 190 6.80 16.94 23.24
C SER A 190 5.99 16.32 24.39
N ASN A 191 6.49 15.28 25.06
CA ASN A 191 5.78 14.50 26.09
C ASN A 191 4.41 13.96 25.63
N ILE A 192 4.23 13.73 24.32
CA ILE A 192 3.04 13.07 23.76
C ILE A 192 3.23 11.55 23.83
N ALA A 193 4.46 11.08 23.66
CA ALA A 193 4.84 9.68 23.83
C ALA A 193 5.82 9.53 25.00
N ILE A 194 5.82 8.36 25.62
CA ILE A 194 6.77 7.97 26.66
C ILE A 194 7.46 6.66 26.30
N ARG A 195 8.65 6.42 26.85
CA ARG A 195 9.29 5.10 26.78
C ARG A 195 8.73 4.24 27.90
N ASP A 196 7.95 3.23 27.54
CA ASP A 196 7.52 2.19 28.47
C ASP A 196 8.70 1.23 28.72
N LYS A 197 8.94 0.89 29.99
CA LYS A 197 10.12 0.13 30.43
C LYS A 197 9.81 -1.36 30.59
#